data_AF-A0A5C1B2R4-F1
#
_entry.id   AF-A0A5C1B2R4-F1
#
_cell.length_a   1.000
_cell.length_b   1.000
_cell.length_c   1.000
_cell.angle_alpha   90.00
_cell.angle_beta   90.00
_cell.angle_gamma   90.00
#
_symmetry.space_group_name_H-M   'P 1'
#
loop_
_entity.id
_entity.type
_entity.pdbx_description
1 polymer ?
#
loop_
_entity_poly.entity_id
_entity_poly.type
_entity_poly.pdbx_seq_one_letter_code
_entity_poly.pdbx_strand_id
1 'polypeptide(L)'
;MTDAMIVGSHPTRSPFPEKFIFASHHSGACRIVAAIKSSMRRSYEEKAPTAPEVAVILGMSLRSLQRMLALAGLKYSDLLDMVRFEIAAELLQSTDDKVIDIAFAAGYSDPAHFARAFRRMVGTTPRNFRNQSRCA
;
A
#
# COMPACT_ATOMS: atom_id res chain seq x y z
N MET A 1 -43.11 5.13 10.82
CA MET A 1 -43.75 4.94 9.50
C MET A 1 -42.97 5.85 8.56
N THR A 2 -41.93 5.44 7.84
CA THR A 2 -41.54 4.18 7.19
C THR A 2 -40.01 4.31 7.00
N ASP A 3 -39.15 3.45 7.55
CA ASP A 3 -38.57 2.23 6.95
C ASP A 3 -38.11 2.35 5.46
N ALA A 4 -36.99 1.67 5.16
CA ALA A 4 -36.22 1.57 3.90
C ALA A 4 -35.19 2.71 3.68
N MET A 5 -33.87 2.47 3.55
CA MET A 5 -33.16 1.29 3.04
C MET A 5 -31.94 0.92 3.90
N ILE A 6 -31.96 -0.33 4.37
CA ILE A 6 -30.76 -1.11 4.66
C ILE A 6 -30.04 -1.34 3.32
N VAL A 7 -28.86 -0.75 3.13
CA VAL A 7 -27.92 -1.27 2.12
C VAL A 7 -27.18 -2.43 2.77
N GLY A 8 -27.69 -3.63 2.50
CA GLY A 8 -27.02 -4.87 2.82
C GLY A 8 -25.79 -5.06 1.94
N SER A 9 -24.69 -5.37 2.62
CA SER A 9 -23.84 -6.52 2.31
C SER A 9 -23.15 -6.54 0.95
N HIS A 10 -21.90 -6.08 0.90
CA HIS A 10 -20.76 -6.96 0.64
C HIS A 10 -19.64 -6.58 1.62
N PRO A 11 -19.33 -7.37 2.68
CA PRO A 11 -18.09 -7.18 3.40
C PRO A 11 -16.98 -7.54 2.43
N THR A 12 -16.37 -6.55 1.79
CA THR A 12 -15.19 -6.84 0.99
C THR A 12 -14.18 -7.46 1.94
N ARG A 13 -13.81 -8.71 1.70
CA ARG A 13 -12.75 -9.44 2.42
C ARG A 13 -11.36 -8.88 2.07
N SER A 14 -11.33 -7.61 1.68
CA SER A 14 -10.18 -6.85 1.24
C SER A 14 -9.60 -6.18 2.46
N PRO A 15 -8.37 -6.52 2.88
CA PRO A 15 -7.68 -5.81 3.95
C PRO A 15 -7.26 -4.38 3.54
N PHE A 16 -7.58 -3.94 2.32
CA PHE A 16 -7.22 -2.63 1.78
C PHE A 16 -8.28 -1.57 2.14
N PRO A 17 -7.88 -0.42 2.73
CA PRO A 17 -8.72 0.77 2.83
C PRO A 17 -9.38 1.17 1.52
N GLU A 18 -10.62 1.69 1.58
CA GLU A 18 -11.43 2.08 0.40
C GLU A 18 -10.68 3.01 -0.57
N LYS A 19 -9.86 3.93 -0.04
CA LYS A 19 -9.03 4.84 -0.85
C LYS A 19 -8.05 4.12 -1.80
N PHE A 20 -7.72 2.85 -1.55
CA PHE A 20 -6.84 2.05 -2.41
C PHE A 20 -7.58 1.31 -3.53
N ILE A 21 -8.87 1.04 -3.35
CA ILE A 21 -9.71 0.43 -4.39
C ILE A 21 -9.80 1.39 -5.59
N PHE A 22 -9.89 2.70 -5.32
CA PHE A 22 -9.94 3.74 -6.35
C PHE A 22 -8.62 3.87 -7.15
N ALA A 23 -7.47 3.69 -6.49
CA ALA A 23 -6.16 3.72 -7.13
C ALA A 23 -5.97 2.60 -8.17
N SER A 24 -6.59 1.43 -7.95
CA SER A 24 -6.54 0.28 -8.86
C SER A 24 -7.34 0.47 -10.15
N HIS A 25 -8.29 1.41 -10.20
CA HIS A 25 -9.11 1.68 -11.38
C HIS A 25 -8.70 2.95 -12.16
N HIS A 26 -7.81 3.79 -11.60
CA HIS A 26 -7.23 4.92 -12.32
C HIS A 26 -5.99 4.51 -13.11
N SER A 27 -6.08 4.56 -14.45
CA SER A 27 -5.00 4.21 -15.38
C SER A 27 -3.67 4.92 -15.10
N GLY A 28 -3.70 6.17 -14.61
CA GLY A 28 -2.50 6.92 -14.21
C GLY A 28 -1.88 6.45 -12.89
N ALA A 29 -2.70 6.23 -11.85
CA ALA A 29 -2.23 5.79 -10.54
C ALA A 29 -1.65 4.36 -10.58
N CYS A 30 -2.26 3.48 -11.38
CA CYS A 30 -1.77 2.11 -11.61
C CYS A 30 -0.32 2.10 -12.16
N ARG A 31 0.01 3.00 -13.10
CA ARG A 31 1.38 3.14 -13.63
C ARG A 31 2.38 3.60 -12.56
N ILE A 32 1.97 4.51 -11.68
CA ILE A 32 2.81 5.02 -10.59
C ILE A 32 3.09 3.90 -9.58
N VAL A 33 2.06 3.15 -9.18
CA VAL A 33 2.18 1.98 -8.30
C VAL A 33 3.12 0.93 -8.89
N ALA A 34 2.98 0.61 -10.18
CA ALA A 34 3.86 -0.33 -10.87
C ALA A 34 5.33 0.15 -10.89
N ALA A 35 5.56 1.45 -11.14
CA ALA A 35 6.90 2.03 -11.10
C ALA A 35 7.54 1.93 -9.71
N ILE A 36 6.79 2.25 -8.65
CA ILE A 36 7.26 2.13 -7.25
C ILE A 36 7.59 0.66 -6.94
N LYS A 37 6.67 -0.28 -7.22
CA LYS A 37 6.89 -1.73 -7.02
C LYS A 37 8.15 -2.22 -7.72
N SER A 38 8.31 -1.88 -9.00
CA SER A 38 9.47 -2.31 -9.79
C SER A 38 10.79 -1.77 -9.23
N SER A 39 10.78 -0.58 -8.63
CA SER A 39 11.97 0.04 -8.05
C SER A 39 12.32 -0.61 -6.71
N MET A 40 11.31 -0.85 -5.85
CA MET A 40 11.51 -1.54 -4.57
C MET A 40 11.95 -3.01 -4.73
N ARG A 41 11.49 -3.71 -5.78
CA ARG A 41 11.93 -5.09 -6.07
C ARG A 41 13.39 -5.17 -6.54
N ARG A 42 13.92 -4.13 -7.18
CA ARG A 42 15.27 -4.11 -7.75
C ARG A 42 16.35 -3.80 -6.72
N SER A 43 15.98 -3.12 -5.65
CA SER A 43 16.90 -2.69 -4.60
C SER A 43 16.38 -3.15 -3.24
N TYR A 44 16.86 -4.29 -2.77
CA TYR A 44 16.52 -4.79 -1.43
C TYR A 44 17.16 -3.94 -0.31
N GLU A 45 18.23 -3.18 -0.62
CA GLU A 45 18.96 -2.33 0.33
C GLU A 45 18.72 -0.83 0.13
N GLU A 46 18.10 -0.42 -0.98
CA GLU A 46 17.99 0.99 -1.34
C GLU A 46 16.59 1.51 -1.02
N LYS A 47 16.56 2.65 -0.32
CA LYS A 47 15.37 3.34 0.17
C LYS A 47 14.30 3.45 -0.93
N ALA A 48 13.03 3.25 -0.55
CA ALA A 48 11.91 3.38 -1.47
C ALA A 48 11.95 4.75 -2.21
N PRO A 49 11.60 4.78 -3.51
CA PRO A 49 11.88 5.94 -4.35
C PRO A 49 11.11 7.17 -3.89
N THR A 50 11.64 8.35 -4.18
CA THR A 50 10.99 9.64 -3.90
C THR A 50 10.02 10.03 -5.01
N ALA A 51 9.07 10.93 -4.73
CA ALA A 51 8.13 11.42 -5.75
C ALA A 51 8.84 12.01 -7.00
N PRO A 52 9.94 12.80 -6.86
CA PRO A 52 10.74 13.24 -8.00
C PRO A 52 11.34 12.08 -8.81
N GLU A 53 11.90 11.07 -8.17
CA GLU A 53 12.49 9.90 -8.85
C GLU A 53 11.44 9.14 -9.64
N VAL A 54 10.26 8.89 -9.05
CA VAL A 54 9.16 8.22 -9.75
C VAL A 54 8.64 9.06 -10.92
N ALA A 55 8.62 10.38 -10.80
CA ALA A 55 8.28 11.25 -11.92
C ALA A 55 9.29 11.09 -13.08
N VAL A 56 10.59 11.05 -12.78
CA VAL A 56 11.65 10.79 -13.78
C VAL A 56 11.48 9.43 -14.44
N ILE A 57 11.27 8.36 -13.64
CA ILE A 57 11.05 6.99 -14.15
C ILE A 57 9.86 6.94 -15.11
N LEU A 58 8.82 7.73 -14.85
CA LEU A 58 7.61 7.78 -15.67
C LEU A 58 7.68 8.76 -16.85
N GLY A 59 8.77 9.51 -17.00
CA GLY A 59 8.90 10.55 -18.03
C GLY A 59 7.98 11.76 -17.79
N MET A 60 7.68 12.08 -16.53
CA MET A 60 6.77 13.13 -16.11
C MET A 60 7.48 14.22 -15.31
N SER A 61 6.97 15.44 -15.34
CA SER A 61 7.34 16.44 -14.34
C SER A 61 6.73 16.09 -12.98
N LEU A 62 7.39 16.45 -11.87
CA LEU A 62 6.86 16.29 -10.51
C LEU A 62 5.48 16.95 -10.36
N ARG A 63 5.28 18.12 -10.98
CA ARG A 63 4.00 18.86 -10.95
C ARG A 63 2.88 18.08 -11.65
N SER A 64 3.18 17.44 -12.78
CA SER A 64 2.20 16.61 -13.50
C SER A 64 1.81 15.38 -12.66
N LEU A 65 2.79 14.75 -12.01
CA LEU A 65 2.54 13.63 -11.10
C LEU A 65 1.67 14.07 -9.92
N GLN A 66 2.03 15.15 -9.23
CA GLN A 66 1.26 15.68 -8.09
C GLN A 66 -0.16 16.07 -8.49
N ARG A 67 -0.34 16.72 -9.65
CA ARG A 67 -1.67 17.08 -10.16
C ARG A 67 -2.51 15.85 -10.45
N MET A 68 -1.93 14.82 -11.08
CA MET A 68 -2.63 13.56 -11.34
C MET A 68 -3.08 12.88 -10.05
N LEU A 69 -2.20 12.83 -9.04
CA LEU A 69 -2.55 12.28 -7.73
C LEU A 69 -3.65 13.10 -7.04
N ALA A 70 -3.56 14.42 -7.08
CA ALA A 70 -4.57 15.31 -6.50
C ALA A 70 -5.95 15.14 -7.16
N LEU A 71 -6.00 14.97 -8.49
CA LEU A 71 -7.25 14.66 -9.22
C LEU A 71 -7.86 13.33 -8.81
N ALA A 72 -7.03 12.37 -8.39
CA ALA A 72 -7.47 11.09 -7.84
C ALA A 72 -7.73 11.14 -6.32
N GLY A 73 -7.57 12.29 -5.67
CA GLY A 73 -7.71 12.42 -4.21
C GLY A 73 -6.59 11.76 -3.41
N LEU A 74 -5.45 11.46 -4.04
CA LEU A 74 -4.33 10.72 -3.46
C LEU A 74 -3.12 11.63 -3.23
N LYS A 75 -2.28 11.27 -2.25
CA LYS A 75 -0.92 11.79 -2.10
C LYS A 75 0.08 10.73 -2.49
N TYR A 76 1.31 11.16 -2.77
CA TYR A 76 2.41 10.22 -3.03
C TYR A 76 2.63 9.24 -1.86
N SER A 77 2.52 9.74 -0.62
CA SER A 77 2.60 8.92 0.58
C SER A 77 1.53 7.83 0.64
N ASP A 78 0.32 8.09 0.12
CA ASP A 78 -0.73 7.07 0.09
C ASP A 78 -0.34 5.92 -0.86
N LEU A 79 0.17 6.24 -2.05
CA LEU A 79 0.63 5.20 -2.99
C LEU A 79 1.83 4.42 -2.44
N LEU A 80 2.74 5.10 -1.75
CA LEU A 80 3.88 4.44 -1.13
C LEU A 80 3.41 3.49 -0.01
N ASP A 81 2.52 3.96 0.87
CA ASP A 81 1.93 3.13 1.93
C ASP A 81 1.19 1.91 1.33
N MET A 82 0.48 2.08 0.20
CA MET A 82 -0.17 0.98 -0.52
C MET A 82 0.83 -0.09 -0.97
N VAL A 83 1.88 0.31 -1.67
CA VAL A 83 2.88 -0.62 -2.21
C VAL A 83 3.60 -1.35 -1.08
N ARG A 84 4.01 -0.61 -0.05
CA ARG A 84 4.68 -1.19 1.12
C ARG A 84 3.78 -2.19 1.84
N PHE A 85 2.50 -1.86 1.97
CA PHE A 85 1.52 -2.77 2.55
C PHE A 85 1.36 -4.05 1.74
N GLU A 86 1.20 -3.95 0.41
CA GLU A 86 1.06 -5.10 -0.47
C GLU A 86 2.26 -6.04 -0.35
N ILE A 87 3.49 -5.50 -0.38
CA ILE A 87 4.73 -6.28 -0.20
C ILE A 87 4.73 -6.94 1.18
N ALA A 88 4.45 -6.19 2.25
CA ALA A 88 4.44 -6.74 3.60
C ALA A 88 3.37 -7.82 3.79
N ALA A 89 2.16 -7.62 3.26
CA ALA A 89 1.08 -8.59 3.34
C ALA A 89 1.40 -9.87 2.56
N GLU A 90 2.00 -9.76 1.38
CA GLU A 90 2.48 -10.90 0.59
C GLU A 90 3.53 -11.71 1.37
N LEU A 91 4.54 -11.03 1.95
CA LEU A 91 5.58 -11.69 2.74
C LEU A 91 5.03 -12.31 4.03
N LEU A 92 4.13 -11.64 4.74
CA LEU A 92 3.51 -12.16 5.97
C LEU A 92 2.73 -13.45 5.71
N GLN A 93 2.13 -13.59 4.52
CA GLN A 93 1.35 -14.75 4.12
C GLN A 93 2.23 -15.88 3.57
N SER A 94 3.21 -15.55 2.75
CA SER A 94 4.02 -16.54 2.00
C SER A 94 5.28 -17.02 2.73
N THR A 95 5.77 -16.30 3.75
CA THR A 95 7.05 -16.58 4.42
C THR A 95 6.93 -16.60 5.94
N ASP A 96 7.85 -17.29 6.61
CA ASP A 96 8.03 -17.30 8.07
C ASP A 96 9.01 -16.24 8.58
N ASP A 97 9.41 -15.31 7.72
CA ASP A 97 10.40 -14.27 8.04
C ASP A 97 10.00 -13.47 9.27
N LYS A 98 10.98 -12.91 9.99
CA LYS A 98 10.68 -12.08 11.15
C LYS A 98 9.97 -10.83 10.68
N VAL A 99 9.01 -10.35 11.48
CA VAL A 99 8.25 -9.12 11.17
C VAL A 99 9.18 -7.91 10.94
N ILE A 100 10.34 -7.91 11.60
CA ILE A 100 11.39 -6.90 11.43
C ILE A 100 12.00 -6.98 10.02
N ASP A 101 12.36 -8.18 9.56
CA ASP A 101 12.93 -8.39 8.23
C ASP A 101 11.93 -8.02 7.14
N ILE A 102 10.66 -8.37 7.34
CA ILE A 102 9.55 -7.96 6.45
C ILE A 102 9.38 -6.44 6.42
N ALA A 103 9.57 -5.74 7.54
CA ALA A 103 9.49 -4.28 7.57
C ALA A 103 10.57 -3.65 6.67
N PHE A 104 11.79 -4.18 6.73
CA PHE A 104 12.90 -3.73 5.88
C PHE A 104 12.66 -4.09 4.40
N ALA A 105 12.22 -5.31 4.11
CA ALA A 105 11.87 -5.73 2.75
C ALA A 105 10.72 -4.89 2.15
N ALA A 106 9.77 -4.45 2.98
CA ALA A 106 8.72 -3.52 2.61
C ALA A 106 9.21 -2.06 2.54
N GLY A 107 10.51 -1.78 2.67
CA GLY A 107 11.12 -0.46 2.50
C GLY A 107 10.86 0.52 3.65
N TYR A 108 10.62 0.02 4.86
CA TYR A 108 10.68 0.82 6.09
C TYR A 108 12.09 0.77 6.68
N SER A 109 12.60 1.93 7.12
CA SER A 109 13.86 2.01 7.86
C SER A 109 13.70 1.73 9.36
N ASP A 110 12.47 1.72 9.86
CA ASP A 110 12.14 1.50 11.27
C ASP A 110 10.94 0.52 11.40
N PRO A 111 11.16 -0.67 11.97
CA PRO A 111 10.10 -1.64 12.24
C PRO A 111 8.98 -1.12 13.15
N ALA A 112 9.27 -0.21 14.08
CA ALA A 112 8.25 0.36 14.96
C ALA A 112 7.31 1.29 14.17
N HIS A 113 7.87 2.09 13.26
CA HIS A 113 7.08 2.88 12.32
C HIS A 113 6.24 2.00 11.40
N PHE A 114 6.81 0.91 10.86
CA PHE A 114 6.06 -0.09 10.08
C PHE A 114 4.85 -0.63 10.84
N ALA A 115 5.04 -1.12 12.08
CA ALA A 115 3.95 -1.73 12.84
C ALA A 115 2.79 -0.74 13.10
N ARG A 116 3.12 0.53 13.37
CA ARG A 116 2.12 1.60 13.55
C ARG A 116 1.39 1.91 12.24
N ALA A 117 2.12 2.05 11.14
CA ALA A 117 1.55 2.32 9.82
C ALA A 117 0.65 1.17 9.35
N PHE A 118 1.12 -0.08 9.48
CA PHE A 118 0.37 -1.28 9.12
C PHE A 118 -0.94 -1.39 9.92
N ARG A 119 -0.88 -1.18 11.24
CA ARG A 119 -2.07 -1.17 12.09
C ARG A 119 -3.03 -0.05 11.75
N ARG A 120 -2.52 1.15 11.44
CA ARG A 120 -3.36 2.27 10.98
C ARG A 120 -4.09 1.94 9.68
N MET A 121 -3.46 1.17 8.80
CA MET A 121 -4.04 0.80 7.51
C MET A 121 -5.07 -0.32 7.61
N VAL A 122 -4.81 -1.39 8.36
CA VAL A 122 -5.62 -2.63 8.34
C VAL A 122 -6.31 -2.92 9.68
N GLY A 123 -6.12 -2.06 10.68
CA GLY A 123 -6.74 -2.18 12.00
C GLY A 123 -6.08 -3.22 12.92
N THR A 124 -5.12 -4.01 12.43
CA THR A 124 -4.45 -5.09 13.18
C THR A 124 -2.93 -5.05 13.05
N THR A 125 -2.21 -5.74 13.94
CA THR A 125 -0.75 -5.80 13.90
C THR A 125 -0.28 -6.77 12.81
N PRO A 126 0.94 -6.60 12.26
CA PRO A 126 1.51 -7.54 11.28
C PRO A 126 1.50 -9.00 11.75
N ARG A 127 1.78 -9.23 13.05
CA ARG A 127 1.77 -10.57 13.65
C ARG A 127 0.37 -11.18 13.67
N ASN A 128 -0.63 -10.40 14.08
CA ASN A 128 -2.01 -10.86 14.11
C ASN A 128 -2.53 -11.11 12.69
N PHE A 129 -2.15 -10.25 11.73
CA PHE A 129 -2.48 -10.42 10.31
C PHE A 129 -1.95 -11.74 9.75
N ARG A 130 -0.69 -12.10 10.06
CA ARG A 130 -0.11 -13.41 9.71
C ARG A 130 -0.92 -14.56 10.28
N ASN A 131 -1.26 -14.50 11.56
CA ASN A 131 -2.01 -15.57 12.21
C ASN A 131 -3.42 -15.73 11.62
N GLN A 132 -4.09 -14.62 11.29
CA GLN A 132 -5.43 -14.64 10.72
C GLN A 132 -5.45 -15.17 9.27
N SER A 133 -4.46 -14.78 8.46
CA SER A 133 -4.39 -15.18 7.05
C SER A 133 -4.03 -16.64 6.84
N ARG A 134 -3.34 -17.27 7.79
CA ARG A 134 -2.95 -18.70 7.71
C ARG A 134 -3.94 -19.66 8.34
N CYS A 135 -4.83 -19.17 9.19
CA CYS A 135 -5.91 -19.96 9.78
C CYS A 135 -7.21 -19.92 8.95
N ALA A 136 -7.23 -19.19 7.83
CA ALA A 136 -8.35 -19.05 6.92
C ALA A 136 -8.19 -19.96 5.69
#